data_AF-A0A817SK53-F1
#
_entry.id   AF-A0A817SK53-F1
#
_cell.length_a   1.000
_cell.length_b   1.000
_cell.length_c   1.000
_cell.angle_alpha   90.00
_cell.angle_beta   90.00
_cell.angle_gamma   90.00
#
_symmetry.space_group_name_H-M   'P 1'
#
loop_
_entity.id
_entity.type
_entity.pdbx_description
1 polymer ?
#
loop_
_entity_poly.entity_id
_entity_poly.type
_entity_poly.pdbx_seq_one_letter_code
_entity_poly.pdbx_strand_id
1 'polypeptide(L)' 'SRHIIHRDIAARNCLIFPNYKIKLTNSAVASEQFQLHYYKINHIQLPIRWMAPECISNVS' A
#
# COMPACT_ATOMS: atom_id res chain seq x y z
N SER A 1 -10.93 -4.10 18.14
CA SER A 1 -10.39 -4.01 16.75
C SER A 1 -10.78 -5.29 16.01
N ARG A 2 -10.79 -5.31 14.66
CA ARG A 2 -11.30 -6.46 13.87
C ARG A 2 -10.24 -7.49 13.44
N HIS A 3 -8.99 -7.36 13.92
CA HIS A 3 -7.85 -8.19 13.48
C HIS A 3 -7.64 -8.22 11.95
N ILE A 4 -7.85 -7.08 11.29
CA ILE A 4 -7.66 -6.92 9.83
C ILE A 4 -6.34 -6.18 9.58
N ILE A 5 -5.53 -6.70 8.65
CA ILE A 5 -4.25 -6.11 8.24
C ILE A 5 -4.41 -5.52 6.84
N HIS A 6 -4.04 -4.23 6.68
CA HIS A 6 -4.15 -3.53 5.39
C HIS A 6 -3.09 -3.96 4.37
N ARG A 7 -1.88 -4.36 4.83
CA ARG A 7 -0.73 -4.82 4.02
C ARG A 7 -0.07 -3.76 3.09
N ASP A 8 -0.63 -2.56 2.98
CA ASP A 8 -0.07 -1.45 2.18
C ASP A 8 -0.43 -0.09 2.81
N ILE A 9 0.13 0.21 3.98
CA ILE A 9 -0.07 1.52 4.62
C ILE A 9 0.90 2.52 4.01
N ALA A 10 0.37 3.49 3.27
CA ALA A 10 1.13 4.56 2.63
C ALA A 10 0.25 5.80 2.38
N ALA A 11 0.84 6.98 2.22
CA ALA A 11 0.10 8.22 1.97
C ALA A 11 -0.76 8.17 0.69
N ARG A 12 -0.32 7.46 -0.35
CA ARG A 12 -1.10 7.22 -1.59
C ARG A 12 -2.41 6.46 -1.36
N ASN A 13 -2.50 5.73 -0.25
CA ASN A 13 -3.67 4.96 0.18
C ASN A 13 -4.53 5.75 1.19
N CYS A 14 -4.27 7.05 1.36
CA CYS A 14 -5.07 7.94 2.18
C CYS A 14 -5.94 8.83 1.29
N LEU A 15 -7.26 8.76 1.49
CA LEU A 15 -8.21 9.69 0.90
C LEU A 15 -8.46 10.84 1.89
N ILE A 16 -8.30 12.07 1.42
CA ILE A 16 -8.53 13.29 2.20
C ILE A 16 -9.94 13.80 1.91
N PHE A 17 -10.70 14.04 2.98
CA PHE A 17 -12.05 14.59 2.97
C PHE A 17 -12.03 16.00 3.60
N PRO A 18 -13.13 16.77 3.47
CA PRO A 18 -13.27 18.05 4.17
C PRO A 18 -13.00 17.94 5.68
N ASN A 19 -12.54 19.05 6.27
CA ASN A 19 -12.11 19.12 7.67
C ASN A 19 -10.95 18.16 8.01
N TYR A 20 -10.05 17.92 7.05
CA TYR A 20 -8.86 17.09 7.22
C TYR A 20 -9.15 15.66 7.69
N LYS A 21 -10.34 15.13 7.38
CA LYS A 21 -10.68 13.73 7.68
C LYS A 21 -9.98 12.81 6.69
N ILE A 22 -9.35 11.75 7.20
CA ILE A 22 -8.62 10.77 6.39
C ILE A 22 -9.33 9.42 6.45
N LYS A 23 -9.46 8.75 5.30
CA LYS A 23 -9.86 7.33 5.22
C LYS A 23 -8.81 6.53 4.46
N LEU A 24 -8.54 5.33 4.93
CA LEU A 24 -7.66 4.38 4.24
C LEU A 24 -8.40 3.72 3.07
N THR A 25 -7.68 3.49 1.98
CA THR A 25 -8.12 2.77 0.78
C THR A 25 -6.99 1.88 0.27
N ASN A 26 -7.28 0.97 -0.66
CA ASN A 26 -6.29 0.15 -1.35
C ASN A 26 -6.26 0.39 -2.86
N SER A 27 -6.88 1.47 -3.35
CA SER A 27 -7.02 1.72 -4.79
C SER A 27 -5.71 2.14 -5.48
N ALA A 28 -4.68 2.58 -4.74
CA ALA A 28 -3.46 3.10 -5.34
C ALA A 28 -2.67 2.05 -6.12
N VAL A 29 -2.82 0.75 -5.78
CA VAL A 29 -2.15 -0.35 -6.48
C VAL A 29 -2.57 -0.44 -7.97
N ALA A 30 -3.81 -0.08 -8.28
CA ALA A 30 -4.38 -0.11 -9.63
C ALA A 30 -4.19 1.22 -10.39
N SER A 31 -3.65 2.26 -9.76
CA SER A 31 -3.49 3.56 -10.37
C SER A 31 -2.19 3.65 -11.18
N GLU A 32 -2.29 4.09 -12.44
CA GLU A 32 -1.12 4.34 -13.29
C GLU A 32 -0.16 5.37 -12.67
N GLN A 33 -0.70 6.40 -12.00
CA GLN A 33 0.06 7.45 -11.34
C GLN A 33 1.03 6.91 -10.28
N PHE A 34 0.65 5.83 -9.59
CA PHE A 34 1.45 5.27 -8.49
C PHE A 34 2.24 4.03 -8.90
N GLN A 35 2.27 3.64 -10.17
CA GLN A 35 2.97 2.43 -10.61
C GLN A 35 4.44 2.40 -10.21
N LEU A 36 5.15 3.54 -10.29
CA LEU A 36 6.56 3.65 -9.89
C LEU A 36 6.79 3.47 -8.38
N HIS A 37 5.72 3.47 -7.57
CA HIS A 37 5.81 3.19 -6.13
C HIS A 37 5.73 1.70 -5.79
N TYR A 38 5.43 0.85 -6.77
CA TYR A 38 5.31 -0.59 -6.59
C TYR A 38 6.41 -1.32 -7.37
N TYR A 39 7.09 -2.23 -6.68
CA TYR A 39 7.97 -3.19 -7.33
C TYR A 39 7.14 -4.34 -7.91
N LYS A 40 7.40 -4.76 -9.14
CA LYS A 40 6.65 -5.83 -9.81
C LYS A 40 7.48 -7.12 -9.81
N ILE A 41 6.93 -8.20 -9.24
CA ILE A 41 7.45 -9.56 -9.32
C ILE A 41 6.35 -10.43 -9.91
N ASN A 42 6.59 -10.99 -11.10
CA ASN A 42 5.56 -11.71 -11.87
C ASN A 42 4.27 -10.87 -12.00
N HIS A 43 3.16 -11.34 -11.44
CA HIS A 43 1.86 -10.66 -11.45
C HIS A 43 1.56 -9.91 -10.13
N ILE A 44 2.53 -9.80 -9.22
CA ILE A 44 2.35 -9.21 -7.89
C ILE A 44 3.02 -7.83 -7.84
N GLN A 45 2.29 -6.83 -7.34
CA GLN A 45 2.78 -5.49 -7.05
C GLN A 45 3.08 -5.35 -5.55
N LEU A 46 4.33 -5.09 -5.20
CA LEU A 46 4.82 -5.01 -3.83
C LEU A 46 5.20 -3.57 -3.44
N PRO A 47 4.66 -3.03 -2.33
CA PRO A 47 5.01 -1.71 -1.83
C PRO A 47 6.30 -1.76 -1.00
N ILE A 48 7.41 -2.25 -1.55
CA ILE A 48 8.66 -2.60 -0.82
C ILE A 48 9.11 -1.50 0.15
N ARG A 49 9.06 -0.22 -0.25
CA ARG A 49 9.47 0.93 0.59
C ARG A 49 8.60 1.15 1.85
N TRP A 50 7.44 0.52 1.93
CA TRP A 50 6.47 0.60 3.04
C TRP A 50 6.25 -0.74 3.74
N MET A 51 6.92 -1.81 3.29
CA MET A 51 6.86 -3.12 3.95
C MET A 51 7.80 -3.15 5.16
N ALA A 52 7.39 -3.87 6.20
CA ALA A 52 8.29 -4.17 7.31
C ALA A 52 9.40 -5.13 6.83
N PRO A 53 10.63 -5.05 7.38
CA PRO A 53 11.77 -5.85 6.91
C PRO A 53 11.49 -7.38 6.91
N GLU A 54 10.82 -7.88 7.95
CA GLU A 54 10.44 -9.30 8.08
C GLU A 54 9.43 -9.76 7.03
N CYS A 55 8.69 -8.83 6.43
CA CYS A 55 7.77 -9.13 5.33
C CYS A 55 8.50 -9.25 3.99
N ILE A 56 9.71 -8.68 3.86
CA ILE A 56 10.51 -8.73 2.64
C ILE A 56 11.34 -10.01 2.58
N SER A 57 11.85 -10.48 3.74
CA SER A 57 12.65 -11.71 3.82
C SER A 57 11.89 -12.97 3.39
N ASN A 58 10.54 -12.94 3.43
CA ASN A 58 9.69 -14.06 3.04
C ASN A 58 9.23 -14.00 1.56
N VAL A 59 9.77 -13.06 0.77
CA VAL A 59 9.42 -12.88 -0.66
C VAL A 59 10.35 -13.67 -1.59
N SER A 60 11.38 -14.33 -1.03
CA SER A 60 12.33 -15.19 -1.76
C SER A 60 11.82 -16.61 -1.98
#